data_AF-A0A965G3P0-F1
#
_entry.id   AF-A0A965G3P0-F1
#
_cell.length_a   1.000
_cell.length_b   1.000
_cell.length_c   1.000
_cell.angle_alpha   90.00
_cell.angle_beta   90.00
_cell.angle_gamma   90.00
#
_symmetry.space_group_name_H-M   'P 1'
#
loop_
_entity.id
_entity.type
_entity.pdbx_description
1 polymer ?
#
loop_
_entity_poly.entity_id
_entity_poly.type
_entity_poly.pdbx_seq_one_letter_code
_entity_poly.pdbx_strand_id
1 'polypeptide(L)'
;MIPQTAVAREALALMRGWEKEPEHVLHVTDWAVRLFDELRPEHKLGQKELDYLVAGSLLHDTGWSTATEERPHHKESARRIREHPWQNLNQKEREFVALVARYHRKSAPSSRH
;
A
#
# COMPACT_ATOMS: atom_id res chain seq x y z
N MET A 1 10.63 11.72 2.15
CA MET A 1 11.28 11.15 0.95
C MET A 1 11.00 9.66 0.94
N ILE A 2 10.40 9.14 -0.13
CA ILE A 2 10.08 7.72 -0.27
C ILE A 2 11.37 6.89 -0.21
N PRO A 3 11.46 5.86 0.66
CA PRO A 3 12.62 4.97 0.75
C PRO A 3 12.91 4.30 -0.59
N GLN A 4 14.19 4.08 -0.89
CA GLN A 4 14.64 3.43 -2.12
C GLN A 4 14.94 1.95 -1.91
N THR A 5 14.13 1.25 -1.11
CA THR A 5 14.25 -0.20 -0.88
C THR A 5 13.80 -1.00 -2.11
N ALA A 6 14.13 -2.29 -2.16
CA ALA A 6 13.73 -3.13 -3.30
C ALA A 6 12.20 -3.24 -3.42
N VAL A 7 11.51 -3.38 -2.28
CA VAL A 7 10.04 -3.37 -2.18
C VAL A 7 9.46 -2.04 -2.69
N ALA A 8 10.01 -0.91 -2.25
CA ALA A 8 9.52 0.41 -2.66
C ALA A 8 9.73 0.66 -4.16
N ARG A 9 10.86 0.22 -4.74
CA ARG A 9 11.11 0.33 -6.18
C ARG A 9 10.15 -0.54 -7.00
N GLU A 10 9.90 -1.77 -6.56
CA GLU A 10 8.92 -2.65 -7.20
C GLU A 10 7.52 -2.03 -7.15
N ALA A 11 7.07 -1.59 -5.97
CA ALA A 11 5.78 -0.92 -5.80
C ALA A 11 5.65 0.36 -6.64
N LEU A 12 6.71 1.16 -6.74
CA LEU A 12 6.74 2.35 -7.58
C LEU A 12 6.60 2.02 -9.07
N ALA A 13 7.26 0.95 -9.53
CA ALA A 13 7.14 0.48 -10.92
C ALA A 13 5.70 0.01 -11.23
N LEU A 14 5.08 -0.72 -10.30
CA LEU A 14 3.68 -1.14 -10.42
C LEU A 14 2.73 0.06 -10.45
N MET A 15 2.90 1.00 -9.52
CA MET A 15 2.09 2.22 -9.45
C MET A 15 2.13 2.97 -10.78
N ARG A 16 3.32 3.17 -11.36
CA ARG A 16 3.46 3.84 -12.67
C ARG A 16 2.74 3.12 -13.82
N GLY A 17 2.58 1.80 -13.73
CA GLY A 17 1.88 1.01 -14.73
C GLY A 17 0.36 0.88 -14.51
N TRP A 18 -0.12 1.06 -13.27
CA TRP A 18 -1.50 0.79 -12.89
C TRP A 18 -2.32 2.05 -12.57
N GLU A 19 -1.67 3.10 -12.07
CA GLU A 19 -2.32 4.31 -11.59
C GLU A 19 -2.42 5.36 -12.70
N LYS A 20 -3.60 5.96 -12.85
CA LYS A 20 -3.85 7.03 -13.82
C LYS A 20 -3.47 8.40 -13.28
N GLU A 21 -3.55 8.58 -11.96
CA GLU A 21 -3.26 9.84 -11.27
C GLU A 21 -2.10 9.66 -10.27
N PRO A 22 -0.85 9.48 -10.76
CA PRO A 22 0.30 9.15 -9.91
C PRO A 22 0.63 10.24 -8.89
N GLU A 23 0.29 11.51 -9.16
CA GLU A 23 0.55 12.62 -8.24
C GLU A 23 -0.19 12.46 -6.91
N HIS A 24 -1.43 11.97 -6.94
CA HIS A 24 -2.23 11.75 -5.74
C HIS A 24 -1.58 10.72 -4.82
N VAL A 25 -1.29 9.53 -5.35
CA VAL A 25 -0.69 8.44 -4.57
C VAL A 25 0.71 8.77 -4.08
N LEU A 26 1.50 9.52 -4.86
CA LEU A 26 2.82 10.01 -4.43
C LEU A 26 2.70 11.01 -3.27
N HIS A 27 1.75 11.94 -3.34
CA HIS A 27 1.50 12.91 -2.27
C HIS A 27 1.07 12.22 -0.97
N VAL A 28 0.10 11.29 -1.06
CA VAL A 28 -0.35 10.50 0.09
C VAL A 28 0.80 9.68 0.68
N THR A 29 1.63 9.05 -0.16
CA THR A 29 2.77 8.25 0.29
C THR A 29 3.81 9.11 1.01
N ASP A 30 4.14 10.31 0.50
CA ASP A 30 5.11 11.18 1.16
C ASP A 30 4.64 11.60 2.57
N TRP A 31 3.36 11.94 2.72
CA TRP A 31 2.79 12.23 4.04
C TRP A 31 2.75 11.01 4.97
N ALA A 32 2.40 9.83 4.46
CA ALA A 32 2.41 8.60 5.24
C ALA A 32 3.82 8.29 5.79
N VAL A 33 4.85 8.46 4.97
CA VAL A 33 6.26 8.29 5.38
C VAL A 33 6.65 9.30 6.46
N ARG A 34 6.30 10.58 6.28
CA ARG A 34 6.60 11.63 7.28
C ARG A 34 5.95 11.32 8.63
N LEU A 35 4.66 10.98 8.62
CA LEU A 35 3.93 10.63 9.84
C LEU A 35 4.50 9.38 10.52
N PHE A 36 4.87 8.35 9.75
CA PHE A 36 5.55 7.18 10.28
C PHE A 36 6.86 7.59 10.98
N ASP A 37 7.69 8.40 10.33
CA ASP A 37 8.96 8.84 10.89
C ASP A 37 8.79 9.66 12.18
N GLU A 38 7.83 10.59 12.20
CA GLU A 38 7.52 11.41 13.37
C GLU A 38 6.97 10.59 14.54
N LEU A 39 6.22 9.51 14.26
CA LEU A 39 5.61 8.65 15.28
C LEU A 39 6.46 7.43 15.66
N ARG A 40 7.67 7.28 15.11
CA ARG A 40 8.60 6.18 15.45
C ARG A 40 8.78 5.95 16.95
N PRO A 41 8.91 6.97 17.81
CA PRO A 41 9.03 6.77 19.26
C PRO A 41 7.83 6.06 19.88
N GLU A 42 6.62 6.27 19.33
CA GLU A 42 5.38 5.72 19.85
C GLU A 42 5.17 4.26 19.41
N HIS A 43 5.29 4.00 18.11
CA HIS A 43 4.98 2.67 17.55
C HIS A 43 6.17 1.71 17.51
N LYS A 44 7.41 2.21 17.62
CA LYS A 44 8.66 1.40 17.67
C LYS A 44 8.85 0.45 16.48
N LEU A 45 8.31 0.80 15.32
CA LEU A 45 8.40 -0.01 14.10
C LEU A 45 9.62 0.39 13.27
N GLY A 46 10.11 -0.55 12.46
CA GLY A 46 11.37 -0.41 11.72
C GLY A 46 11.18 -0.20 10.22
N GLN A 47 12.28 -0.38 9.48
CA GLN A 47 12.31 -0.21 8.03
C GLN A 47 11.36 -1.18 7.31
N LYS A 48 11.20 -2.39 7.85
CA LYS A 48 10.36 -3.42 7.26
C LYS A 48 8.88 -3.01 7.23
N GLU A 49 8.37 -2.46 8.32
CA GLU A 49 7.00 -1.96 8.37
C GLU A 49 6.81 -0.68 7.55
N LEU A 50 7.84 0.17 7.49
CA LEU A 50 7.84 1.33 6.60
C LEU A 50 7.73 0.92 5.12
N ASP A 51 8.44 -0.14 4.70
CA ASP A 51 8.35 -0.66 3.34
C ASP A 51 6.92 -1.13 3.01
N TYR A 52 6.21 -1.72 3.98
CA TYR A 52 4.81 -2.10 3.78
C TYR A 52 3.88 -0.92 3.66
N LEU A 53 4.07 0.09 4.51
CA LEU A 53 3.32 1.34 4.45
C LEU A 53 3.50 2.00 3.09
N VAL A 54 4.75 2.14 2.64
CA VAL A 54 5.10 2.73 1.35
C VAL A 54 4.46 1.98 0.20
N ALA A 55 4.61 0.64 0.15
CA ALA A 55 4.03 -0.15 -0.92
C ALA A 55 2.49 -0.09 -0.92
N GLY A 56 1.88 -0.13 0.26
CA GLY A 56 0.42 -0.05 0.41
C GLY A 56 -0.12 1.32 -0.01
N SER A 57 0.53 2.41 0.42
CA SER A 57 0.17 3.79 0.06
C SER A 57 0.37 4.09 -1.42
N LEU A 58 1.41 3.55 -2.07
CA LEU A 58 1.62 3.71 -3.52
C LEU A 58 0.54 3.02 -4.36
N LEU A 59 -0.06 1.96 -3.83
CA LEU A 59 -0.97 1.08 -4.59
C LEU A 59 -2.43 1.17 -4.16
N HIS A 60 -2.77 1.98 -3.14
CA HIS A 60 -4.09 1.97 -2.48
C HIS A 60 -5.25 2.28 -3.43
N ASP A 61 -5.02 3.08 -4.48
CA ASP A 61 -6.05 3.55 -5.42
C ASP A 61 -5.99 2.88 -6.80
N THR A 62 -5.03 1.99 -7.04
CA THR A 62 -4.86 1.29 -8.33
C THR A 62 -6.06 0.41 -8.75
N GLY A 63 -6.95 0.09 -7.81
CA GLY A 63 -8.18 -0.67 -8.01
C GLY A 63 -9.30 0.10 -8.70
N TRP A 64 -9.22 1.43 -8.87
CA TRP A 64 -10.27 2.23 -9.52
C TRP A 64 -10.57 1.78 -10.95
N SER A 65 -9.56 1.31 -11.67
CA SER A 65 -9.71 0.84 -13.07
C SER A 65 -10.64 -0.38 -13.23
N THR A 66 -10.85 -1.17 -12.17
CA THR A 66 -11.68 -2.38 -12.19
C THR A 66 -12.72 -2.40 -11.06
N ALA A 67 -12.95 -1.27 -10.41
CA ALA A 67 -13.88 -1.17 -9.30
C ALA A 67 -15.34 -1.29 -9.78
N THR A 68 -16.16 -1.98 -9.00
CA THR A 68 -17.62 -2.03 -9.15
C THR A 68 -18.28 -1.66 -7.82
N GLU A 69 -19.61 -1.50 -7.82
CA GLU A 69 -20.35 -1.29 -6.57
C GLU A 69 -20.16 -2.46 -5.59
N GLU A 70 -20.13 -3.70 -6.10
CA GLU A 70 -19.92 -4.92 -5.32
C GLU A 70 -18.47 -5.09 -4.85
N ARG A 71 -17.50 -4.67 -5.69
CA ARG A 71 -16.07 -4.69 -5.35
C ARG A 71 -15.45 -3.30 -5.51
N PRO A 72 -15.58 -2.44 -4.48
CA PRO A 72 -15.02 -1.09 -4.51
C PRO A 72 -13.48 -1.10 -4.59
N HIS A 73 -12.90 0.01 -5.07
CA HIS A 73 -11.47 0.12 -5.41
C HIS A 73 -10.53 -0.41 -4.32
N HIS A 74 -10.72 -0.06 -3.04
CA HIS A 74 -9.84 -0.54 -1.96
C HIS A 74 -9.77 -2.08 -1.86
N LYS A 75 -10.86 -2.79 -2.18
CA LYS A 75 -10.84 -4.27 -2.26
C LYS A 75 -10.15 -4.77 -3.52
N GLU A 76 -10.33 -4.08 -4.65
CA GLU A 76 -9.63 -4.40 -5.91
C GLU A 76 -8.13 -4.12 -5.84
N SER A 77 -7.70 -2.98 -5.29
CA SER A 77 -6.29 -2.65 -5.03
C SER A 77 -5.66 -3.74 -4.19
N ALA A 78 -6.31 -4.11 -3.07
CA ALA A 78 -5.83 -5.19 -2.21
C ALA A 78 -5.80 -6.56 -2.91
N ARG A 79 -6.75 -6.85 -3.79
CA ARG A 79 -6.75 -8.09 -4.61
C ARG A 79 -5.57 -8.10 -5.57
N ARG A 80 -5.33 -7.01 -6.30
CA ARG A 80 -4.20 -6.87 -7.23
C ARG A 80 -2.86 -7.02 -6.53
N ILE A 81 -2.70 -6.40 -5.36
CA ILE A 81 -1.49 -6.56 -4.53
C ILE A 81 -1.29 -8.03 -4.13
N ARG A 82 -2.37 -8.76 -3.79
CA ARG A 82 -2.30 -10.19 -3.47
C ARG A 82 -1.99 -11.06 -4.69
N GLU A 83 -2.45 -10.71 -5.87
CA GLU A 83 -2.25 -11.53 -7.07
C GLU A 83 -0.90 -11.28 -7.72
N HIS A 84 -0.31 -10.10 -7.55
CA HIS A 84 1.00 -9.76 -8.11
C HIS A 84 2.08 -10.73 -7.60
N PRO A 85 2.93 -11.28 -8.50
CA PRO A 85 4.07 -12.10 -8.12
C PRO A 85 5.23 -11.24 -7.64
N TRP A 86 5.16 -10.77 -6.39
CA TRP A 86 6.19 -9.95 -5.77
C TRP A 86 7.55 -10.65 -5.76
N GLN A 87 8.60 -9.94 -6.16
CA GLN A 87 9.97 -10.45 -6.10
C GLN A 87 10.59 -10.26 -4.71
N ASN A 88 10.17 -9.21 -4.00
CA ASN A 88 10.80 -8.76 -2.75
C ASN A 88 9.94 -8.98 -1.49
N LEU A 89 8.78 -9.63 -1.62
CA LEU A 89 7.87 -9.92 -0.50
C LEU A 89 7.49 -11.39 -0.49
N ASN A 90 7.53 -12.01 0.68
CA ASN A 90 6.89 -13.32 0.87
C ASN A 90 5.36 -13.17 1.04
N GLN A 91 4.66 -14.32 1.07
CA GLN A 91 3.20 -14.37 1.18
C GLN A 91 2.63 -13.53 2.34
N LYS A 92 3.25 -13.58 3.52
CA LYS A 92 2.78 -12.88 4.72
C LYS A 92 2.99 -11.38 4.59
N GLU A 93 4.11 -10.97 4.02
CA GLU A 93 4.49 -9.57 3.83
C GLU A 93 3.61 -8.92 2.76
N ARG A 94 3.35 -9.64 1.67
CA ARG A 94 2.36 -9.26 0.66
C ARG A 94 0.98 -9.04 1.26
N GLU A 95 0.56 -9.89 2.19
CA GLU A 95 -0.73 -9.73 2.87
C GLU A 95 -0.77 -8.44 3.71
N PHE A 96 0.32 -8.09 4.42
CA PHE A 96 0.38 -6.81 5.13
C PHE A 96 0.21 -5.62 4.18
N VAL A 97 0.91 -5.60 3.05
CA VAL A 97 0.77 -4.54 2.03
C VAL A 97 -0.67 -4.45 1.53
N ALA A 98 -1.29 -5.59 1.24
CA ALA A 98 -2.68 -5.64 0.79
C ALA A 98 -3.67 -5.12 1.84
N LEU A 99 -3.41 -5.40 3.12
CA LEU A 99 -4.25 -4.91 4.23
C LEU A 99 -4.11 -3.40 4.44
N VAL A 100 -2.89 -2.86 4.31
CA VAL A 100 -2.67 -1.40 4.32
C VAL A 100 -3.50 -0.73 3.23
N ALA A 101 -3.43 -1.24 1.99
CA ALA A 101 -4.23 -0.72 0.88
C ALA A 101 -5.74 -0.91 1.07
N ARG A 102 -6.18 -2.04 1.64
CA ARG A 102 -7.61 -2.33 1.85
C ARG A 102 -8.25 -1.41 2.88
N TYR A 103 -7.57 -1.17 3.99
CA TYR A 103 -8.11 -0.51 5.17
C TYR A 103 -7.75 0.97 5.26
N HIS A 104 -7.28 1.59 4.18
CA HIS A 104 -7.04 3.03 4.12
C HIS A 104 -8.32 3.88 4.25
N ARG A 105 -9.49 3.25 4.07
CA ARG A 105 -10.81 3.91 4.16
C ARG A 105 -11.85 2.97 4.74
N LYS A 106 -12.99 3.55 5.13
CA LYS A 106 -14.16 2.86 5.68
C LYS A 106 -13.83 2.22 7.04
N SER A 107 -14.26 0.99 7.28
CA SER A 107 -14.12 0.33 8.58
C SER A 107 -12.68 -0.06 8.87
N ALA A 108 -12.29 -0.01 10.13
CA ALA A 108 -11.01 -0.55 10.60
C ALA A 108 -10.94 -2.09 10.42
N PRO A 109 -9.72 -2.68 10.46
CA PRO A 109 -9.55 -4.12 10.43
C PRO A 109 -10.38 -4.82 11.52
N SER A 110 -11.01 -5.95 11.16
CA SER A 110 -11.83 -6.76 12.06
C SER A 110 -11.50 -8.24 11.84
N SER A 111 -11.45 -9.01 12.92
CA SER A 111 -11.26 -10.46 12.87
C SER A 111 -12.43 -11.23 12.26
N ARG A 112 -13.59 -10.57 12.06
CA ARG A 112 -14.77 -11.13 11.40
C ARG A 112 -14.73 -11.01 9.87
N HIS A 113 -13.71 -10.38 9.30
CA HIS A 113 -13.54 -10.14 7.85
C HIS A 113 -12.43 -10.98 7.26
#